data_AF-A0A4V3S0B7-F1
#
_entry.id   AF-A0A4V3S0B7-F1
#
_cell.length_a   1.000
_cell.length_b   1.000
_cell.length_c   1.000
_cell.angle_alpha   90.00
_cell.angle_beta   90.00
_cell.angle_gamma   90.00
#
_symmetry.space_group_name_H-M   'P 1'
#
loop_
_entity.id
_entity.type
_entity.pdbx_description
1 polymer ?
#
loop_
_entity_poly.entity_id
_entity_poly.type
_entity_poly.pdbx_seq_one_letter_code
_entity_poly.pdbx_strand_id
1 'polypeptide(L)'
;MIMNSNFSKPVRRYIRAAKRLLACPHNYRSNFTTDMKKDIQQYLLENTSAGYEEITSYFGTPAELARLYLDSVPPEEINAYTARKKFFTRFGCGVLVLLFTISVTCFYFNHIKPRELNVIYIEESLEVEEK
;
A
#
# COMPACT_ATOMS: atom_id res chain seq x y z
N MET A 1 -28.19 4.12 1.63
CA MET A 1 -28.48 5.41 2.30
C MET A 1 -27.15 6.08 2.61
N ILE A 2 -26.81 7.18 1.92
CA ILE A 2 -25.52 7.86 2.07
C ILE A 2 -25.69 8.96 3.14
N MET A 3 -25.25 8.69 4.38
CA MET A 3 -25.25 9.70 5.44
C MET A 3 -24.07 10.66 5.22
N ASN A 4 -24.39 11.89 4.82
CA ASN A 4 -23.45 13.00 4.71
C ASN A 4 -23.22 13.59 6.11
N SER A 5 -22.38 12.91 6.89
CA SER A 5 -22.12 13.25 8.29
C SER A 5 -20.99 14.29 8.39
N ASN A 6 -21.34 15.56 8.63
CA ASN A 6 -20.39 16.62 8.97
C ASN A 6 -19.91 16.47 10.42
N PHE A 7 -19.04 15.48 10.66
CA PHE A 7 -18.43 15.28 11.97
C PHE A 7 -17.46 16.41 12.34
N SER A 8 -17.44 16.76 13.62
CA SER A 8 -16.47 17.70 14.18
C SER A 8 -15.02 17.17 14.02
N LYS A 9 -14.03 18.05 14.14
CA LYS A 9 -12.61 17.66 14.06
C LYS A 9 -12.22 16.53 15.04
N PRO A 10 -12.60 16.56 16.34
CA PRO A 10 -12.24 15.49 17.28
C PRO A 10 -12.85 14.13 16.90
N VAL A 11 -14.12 14.10 16.52
CA VAL A 11 -14.81 12.88 16.04
C VAL A 11 -14.09 12.28 14.83
N ARG A 12 -13.74 13.11 13.83
CA ARG A 12 -13.01 12.65 12.65
C ARG A 12 -11.63 12.07 13.02
N ARG A 13 -10.95 12.68 14.00
CA ARG A 13 -9.67 12.17 14.50
C ARG A 13 -9.83 10.79 15.13
N TYR A 14 -10.86 10.61 15.95
CA TYR A 14 -11.19 9.32 16.58
C TYR A 14 -11.47 8.22 15.54
N ILE A 15 -12.40 8.47 14.61
CA ILE A 15 -12.75 7.51 13.54
C ILE A 15 -11.52 7.14 12.71
N ARG A 16 -10.68 8.12 12.37
CA ARG A 16 -9.45 7.88 11.59
C ARG A 16 -8.43 7.07 12.36
N ALA A 17 -8.30 7.28 13.66
CA ALA A 17 -7.41 6.49 14.53
C ALA A 17 -7.86 5.02 14.56
N ALA A 18 -9.14 4.75 14.85
CA ALA A 18 -9.68 3.39 14.89
C ALA A 18 -9.55 2.68 13.53
N LYS A 19 -9.91 3.35 12.43
CA LYS A 19 -9.79 2.80 11.07
C LYS A 19 -8.36 2.39 10.71
N ARG A 20 -7.34 3.14 11.15
CA ARG A 20 -5.93 2.85 10.85
C ARG A 20 -5.44 1.57 11.52
N LEU A 21 -6.00 1.23 12.68
CA LEU A 21 -5.61 0.06 13.46
C LEU A 21 -6.20 -1.25 12.90
N LEU A 22 -7.22 -1.17 12.05
CA LEU A 22 -7.80 -2.34 11.40
C LEU A 22 -6.91 -2.93 10.31
N ALA A 23 -6.51 -4.19 10.51
CA ALA A 23 -5.78 -5.03 9.56
C ALA A 23 -6.70 -6.06 8.86
N CYS A 24 -7.83 -5.62 8.32
CA CYS A 24 -8.85 -6.48 7.71
C CYS A 24 -9.16 -6.11 6.25
N PRO A 25 -9.86 -6.99 5.49
CA PRO A 25 -10.34 -6.68 4.14
C PRO A 25 -11.16 -5.39 4.07
N HIS A 26 -11.23 -4.80 2.87
CA HIS A 26 -11.98 -3.56 2.63
C HIS A 26 -13.46 -3.67 3.06
N ASN A 27 -14.09 -4.82 2.83
CA ASN A 27 -15.50 -5.06 3.14
C ASN A 27 -15.78 -4.89 4.64
N TYR A 28 -15.01 -5.59 5.49
CA TYR A 28 -15.10 -5.47 6.95
C TYR A 28 -14.76 -4.06 7.43
N ARG A 29 -13.69 -3.45 6.87
CA ARG A 29 -13.31 -2.08 7.22
C ARG A 29 -14.42 -1.07 6.89
N SER A 30 -15.11 -1.26 5.76
CA SER A 30 -16.23 -0.42 5.33
C SER A 30 -17.42 -0.57 6.26
N ASN A 31 -17.77 -1.81 6.62
CA ASN A 31 -18.88 -2.10 7.53
C ASN A 31 -18.60 -1.49 8.91
N PHE A 32 -17.46 -1.79 9.53
CA PHE A 32 -17.04 -1.17 10.79
C PHE A 32 -17.11 0.35 10.77
N THR A 33 -16.61 0.98 9.70
CA THR A 33 -16.60 2.44 9.61
C THR A 33 -18.03 2.99 9.49
N THR A 34 -18.92 2.26 8.81
CA THR A 34 -20.32 2.67 8.64
C THR A 34 -21.08 2.55 9.95
N ASP A 35 -20.94 1.41 10.63
CA ASP A 35 -21.58 1.12 11.90
C ASP A 35 -21.12 2.13 12.97
N MET A 36 -19.80 2.30 13.13
CA MET A 36 -19.25 3.29 14.06
C MET A 36 -19.75 4.71 13.79
N LYS A 37 -19.82 5.13 12.52
CA LYS A 37 -20.33 6.46 12.19
C LYS A 37 -21.80 6.62 12.56
N LYS A 38 -22.60 5.57 12.37
CA LYS A 38 -24.01 5.56 12.75
C LYS A 38 -24.15 5.69 14.26
N ASP A 39 -23.37 4.92 15.03
CA ASP A 39 -23.42 4.95 16.50
C ASP A 39 -22.96 6.29 17.06
N ILE A 40 -21.86 6.85 16.54
CA ILE A 40 -21.39 8.19 16.92
C ILE A 40 -22.41 9.26 16.54
N GLN A 41 -23.07 9.14 15.39
CA GLN A 41 -24.11 10.08 15.00
C GLN A 41 -25.30 10.02 15.95
N GLN A 42 -25.72 8.82 16.37
CA GLN A 42 -26.79 8.66 17.35
C GLN A 42 -26.41 9.33 18.68
N TYR A 43 -25.19 9.10 19.16
CA TYR A 43 -24.69 9.74 20.38
C TYR A 43 -24.66 11.28 20.30
N LEU A 44 -24.34 11.84 19.12
CA LEU A 44 -24.33 13.28 18.88
C LEU A 44 -25.73 13.90 18.70
N LEU A 45 -26.76 13.10 18.42
CA LEU A 45 -28.15 13.60 18.45
C LEU A 45 -28.60 13.86 19.89
N GLU A 46 -28.10 13.07 20.82
CA GLU A 46 -28.40 13.18 22.25
C GLU A 46 -27.46 14.17 22.96
N ASN A 47 -26.28 14.44 22.39
CA ASN A 47 -25.26 15.34 22.93
C ASN A 47 -24.79 16.33 21.87
N THR A 48 -25.14 17.61 22.02
CA THR A 48 -24.98 18.69 21.02
C THR A 48 -23.58 18.83 20.40
N SER A 49 -22.53 18.38 21.09
CA SER A 49 -21.19 18.18 20.54
C SER A 49 -20.36 17.35 21.51
N ALA A 50 -19.48 16.50 20.99
CA ALA A 50 -18.56 15.70 21.79
C ALA A 50 -17.08 16.02 21.46
N GLY A 51 -16.30 16.28 22.51
CA GLY A 51 -14.85 16.35 22.49
C GLY A 51 -14.20 14.98 22.28
N TYR A 52 -12.88 14.96 22.10
CA TYR A 52 -12.16 13.69 21.88
C TYR A 52 -12.24 12.78 23.11
N GLU A 53 -12.03 13.35 24.31
CA GLU A 53 -12.05 12.63 25.59
C GLU A 53 -13.43 12.02 25.90
N GLU A 54 -14.51 12.75 25.60
CA GLU A 54 -15.89 12.28 25.80
C GLU A 54 -16.21 11.09 24.89
N ILE A 55 -15.80 11.17 23.62
CA ILE A 55 -15.96 10.05 22.67
C ILE A 55 -15.16 8.85 23.12
N THR A 56 -13.91 9.04 23.57
CA THR A 56 -13.09 7.92 24.08
C THR A 56 -13.64 7.33 25.37
N SER A 57 -14.28 8.14 26.22
CA SER A 57 -14.91 7.66 27.43
C SER A 57 -16.15 6.81 27.15
N TYR A 58 -16.92 7.17 26.12
CA TYR A 58 -18.16 6.47 25.78
C TYR A 58 -17.91 5.23 24.90
N PHE A 59 -17.10 5.37 23.85
CA PHE A 59 -16.83 4.31 22.87
C PHE A 59 -15.57 3.49 23.16
N GLY A 60 -14.84 3.83 24.22
CA GLY A 60 -13.53 3.26 24.53
C GLY A 60 -12.41 3.89 23.70
N THR A 61 -11.18 3.39 23.88
CA THR A 61 -10.07 3.88 23.07
C THR A 61 -10.17 3.38 21.63
N PRO A 62 -9.63 4.11 20.63
CA PRO A 62 -9.64 3.65 19.24
C PRO A 62 -8.97 2.27 19.05
N ALA A 63 -8.03 1.93 19.93
CA ALA A 63 -7.32 0.65 19.90
C ALA A 63 -8.17 -0.50 20.45
N GLU A 64 -8.84 -0.30 21.58
CA GLU A 64 -9.76 -1.30 22.14
C GLU A 64 -10.91 -1.59 21.19
N LEU A 65 -11.53 -0.54 20.64
CA LEU A 65 -12.65 -0.69 19.71
C LEU A 65 -12.23 -1.44 18.43
N ALA A 66 -11.04 -1.13 17.89
CA ALA A 66 -10.51 -1.84 16.72
C ALA A 66 -10.20 -3.31 17.04
N ARG A 67 -9.67 -3.61 18.23
CA ARG A 67 -9.37 -4.98 18.66
C ARG A 67 -10.65 -5.80 18.82
N LEU A 68 -11.62 -5.28 19.56
CA LEU A 68 -12.93 -5.93 19.74
C LEU A 68 -13.59 -6.27 18.40
N TYR A 69 -13.52 -5.35 17.43
CA TYR A 69 -14.06 -5.62 16.10
C TYR A 69 -13.27 -6.72 15.39
N LEU A 70 -11.94 -6.67 15.39
CA LEU A 70 -11.12 -7.71 14.75
C LEU A 70 -11.35 -9.09 15.37
N ASP A 71 -11.55 -9.16 16.69
CA ASP A 71 -11.84 -10.41 17.40
C ASP A 71 -13.20 -11.01 17.00
N SER A 72 -14.13 -10.19 16.52
CA SER A 72 -15.42 -10.66 15.97
C SER A 72 -15.37 -11.07 14.49
N VAL A 73 -14.30 -10.73 13.77
CA VAL A 73 -14.14 -11.10 12.36
C VAL A 73 -13.55 -12.52 12.27
N PRO A 74 -14.07 -13.39 11.37
CA PRO A 74 -13.53 -14.73 11.19
C PRO A 74 -12.02 -14.74 10.90
N PRO A 75 -11.23 -15.58 11.59
CA PRO A 75 -9.76 -15.58 11.45
C PRO A 75 -9.31 -16.00 10.04
N GLU A 76 -10.11 -16.81 9.35
CA GLU A 76 -9.84 -17.24 7.96
C GLU A 76 -9.76 -16.05 7.00
N GLU A 77 -10.66 -15.09 7.13
CA GLU A 77 -10.74 -13.89 6.30
C GLU A 77 -9.57 -12.92 6.57
N ILE A 78 -9.16 -12.80 7.84
CA ILE A 78 -8.00 -11.99 8.25
C ILE A 78 -6.70 -12.61 7.72
N ASN A 79 -6.55 -13.93 7.84
CA ASN A 79 -5.37 -14.65 7.40
C ASN A 79 -5.22 -14.61 5.87
N ALA A 80 -6.31 -14.81 5.14
CA ALA A 80 -6.31 -14.68 3.68
C ALA A 80 -5.90 -13.27 3.22
N TYR A 81 -6.39 -12.23 3.90
CA TYR A 81 -6.04 -10.84 3.60
C TYR A 81 -4.56 -10.54 3.85
N THR A 82 -4.04 -10.92 5.02
CA THR A 82 -2.64 -10.65 5.38
C THR A 82 -1.67 -11.42 4.49
N ALA A 83 -2.00 -12.66 4.10
CA ALA A 83 -1.22 -13.45 3.16
C ALA A 83 -1.16 -12.80 1.77
N ARG A 84 -2.32 -12.41 1.21
CA ARG A 84 -2.38 -11.72 -0.10
C ARG A 84 -1.62 -10.41 -0.06
N LYS A 85 -1.81 -9.59 0.98
CA LYS A 85 -1.10 -8.31 1.13
C LYS A 85 0.41 -8.51 1.15
N LYS A 86 0.93 -9.45 1.95
CA LYS A 86 2.36 -9.78 1.99
C LYS A 86 2.89 -10.23 0.63
N PHE A 87 2.12 -11.04 -0.08
CA PHE A 87 2.46 -11.49 -1.43
C PHE A 87 2.55 -10.32 -2.42
N PHE A 88 1.51 -9.50 -2.53
CA PHE A 88 1.50 -8.34 -3.42
C PHE A 88 2.60 -7.32 -3.10
N THR A 89 2.90 -7.10 -1.82
CA THR A 89 3.97 -6.16 -1.44
C THR A 89 5.34 -6.69 -1.88
N ARG A 90 5.61 -7.99 -1.66
CA ARG A 90 6.87 -8.62 -2.07
C ARG A 90 7.03 -8.69 -3.59
N PHE A 91 5.99 -9.13 -4.30
CA PHE A 91 6.01 -9.22 -5.76
C PHE A 91 6.08 -7.84 -6.42
N GLY A 92 5.34 -6.85 -5.89
CA GLY A 92 5.38 -5.48 -6.38
C GLY A 92 6.77 -4.85 -6.26
N CYS A 93 7.44 -5.02 -5.11
CA CYS A 93 8.82 -4.57 -4.95
C CYS A 93 9.78 -5.28 -5.91
N GLY A 94 9.63 -6.59 -6.11
CA GLY A 94 10.46 -7.36 -7.06
C GLY A 94 10.34 -6.83 -8.49
N VAL A 95 9.12 -6.59 -8.97
CA VAL A 95 8.86 -6.05 -10.31
C VAL A 95 9.45 -4.65 -10.47
N LEU A 96 9.31 -3.77 -9.47
CA LEU A 96 9.87 -2.41 -9.52
C LEU A 96 11.40 -2.44 -9.62
N VAL A 97 12.06 -3.31 -8.84
CA VAL A 97 13.52 -3.48 -8.91
C VAL A 97 13.93 -3.99 -10.30
N LEU A 98 13.20 -4.96 -10.85
CA LEU A 98 13.47 -5.50 -12.19
C LEU A 98 13.32 -4.43 -13.29
N LEU A 99 12.28 -3.61 -13.23
CA LEU A 99 12.10 -2.51 -14.17
C LEU A 99 13.19 -1.45 -14.03
N PHE A 100 13.62 -1.17 -12.80
CA PHE A 100 14.70 -0.23 -12.55
C PHE A 100 16.04 -0.74 -13.11
N THR A 101 16.38 -2.02 -12.90
CA THR A 101 17.61 -2.61 -13.44
C THR A 101 17.61 -2.63 -14.96
N ILE A 102 16.48 -2.98 -15.60
CA ILE A 102 16.34 -2.93 -17.06
C ILE A 102 16.50 -1.49 -17.57
N SER A 103 15.84 -0.53 -16.95
CA SER A 103 15.92 0.89 -17.33
C SER A 103 17.36 1.42 -17.26
N VAL A 104 18.07 1.14 -16.16
CA VAL A 104 19.48 1.51 -16.00
C VAL A 104 20.34 0.83 -17.06
N THR A 105 20.13 -0.46 -17.30
CA THR A 105 20.89 -1.23 -18.31
C THR A 105 20.70 -0.65 -19.71
N CYS A 106 19.46 -0.41 -20.13
CA CYS A 106 19.14 0.23 -21.40
C CYS A 106 19.76 1.63 -21.51
N PHE A 107 19.73 2.42 -20.43
CA PHE A 107 20.35 3.74 -20.41
C PHE A 107 21.87 3.64 -20.61
N TYR A 108 22.53 2.71 -19.91
CA TYR A 108 23.96 2.45 -20.09
C TYR A 108 24.31 2.03 -21.52
N PHE A 109 23.54 1.12 -22.13
CA PHE A 109 23.78 0.68 -23.50
C PHE A 109 23.50 1.78 -24.54
N ASN A 110 22.51 2.65 -24.33
CA ASN A 110 22.26 3.77 -25.23
C ASN A 110 23.34 4.87 -25.12
N HIS A 111 23.92 5.06 -23.93
CA HIS A 111 24.97 6.07 -23.74
C HIS A 111 26.37 5.57 -24.13
N ILE A 112 26.62 4.26 -24.09
CA ILE A 112 27.85 3.65 -24.58
C ILE A 112 27.63 3.32 -26.07
N LYS A 113 27.98 4.27 -26.95
CA LYS A 113 28.14 3.98 -28.38
C LYS A 113 29.04 2.74 -28.54
N PRO A 114 28.69 1.78 -29.43
CA PRO A 114 29.51 0.60 -29.63
C PRO A 114 30.91 1.06 -30.04
N ARG A 115 31.94 0.62 -29.29
CA ARG A 115 33.33 0.81 -29.71
C ARG A 115 33.48 0.12 -31.06
N GLU A 116 33.65 0.92 -32.11
CA GLU A 116 34.11 0.49 -33.42
C GLU A 116 35.28 -0.49 -33.19
N LEU A 117 35.05 -1.77 -33.49
CA LEU A 117 36.08 -2.79 -33.40
C LEU A 117 37.09 -2.43 -34.48
N ASN A 118 38.24 -1.88 -34.08
CA ASN A 118 39.28 -1.47 -35.01
C ASN A 118 39.93 -2.74 -35.57
N VAL A 119 39.34 -3.29 -36.63
CA VAL A 119 39.81 -4.50 -37.30
C VAL A 119 41.08 -4.11 -38.05
N ILE A 120 42.22 -4.54 -37.52
CA ILE A 120 43.51 -4.40 -38.20
C ILE A 120 43.57 -5.46 -39.29
N TYR A 121 43.49 -5.03 -40.56
CA TYR A 121 43.75 -5.89 -41.69
C TYR A 121 45.27 -6.12 -41.80
N ILE A 122 45.69 -7.38 -41.65
CA ILE A 122 47.06 -7.79 -41.93
C ILE A 122 47.06 -8.27 -43.39
N GLU A 123 47.62 -7.48 -44.30
CA GLU A 123 47.92 -7.95 -45.66
C GLU A 123 49.15 -8.85 -45.60
N GLU A 124 48.94 -10.14 -45.83
CA GLU A 124 50.00 -11.12 -46.01
C GLU A 124 50.36 -11.18 -47.51
N SER A 125 51.43 -10.48 -47.90
CA SER A 125 51.96 -10.55 -49.26
C SER A 125 52.76 -11.84 -49.43
N LEU A 126 52.24 -12.79 -50.20
CA LEU A 126 52.99 -13.97 -50.64
C LEU A 126 53.89 -13.57 -51.82
N GLU A 127 55.20 -13.50 -51.59
CA GLU A 127 56.18 -13.50 -52.68
C GLU A 127 56.16 -14.88 -53.35
N VAL A 128 55.62 -14.95 -54.56
CA VAL A 128 55.67 -16.14 -55.40
C VAL A 128 57.04 -16.16 -56.07
N GLU A 129 57.91 -17.06 -55.60
CA GLU A 129 59.19 -17.35 -56.21
C GLU A 129 58.94 -18.12 -57.54
N GLU A 130 58.99 -17.42 -58.67
CA GLU A 130 58.97 -18.03 -60.00
C GLU A 130 60.28 -18.79 -60.25
N LYS A 131 60.14 -20.04 -60.73
CA LYS A 131 61.24 -20.96 -61.05
C LYS A 131 61.40 -21.14 -62.55
#